data_AF-A0A358U7X3-F1
#
_entry.id   AF-A0A358U7X3-F1
#
_cell.length_a   1.000
_cell.length_b   1.000
_cell.length_c   1.000
_cell.angle_alpha   90.00
_cell.angle_beta   90.00
_cell.angle_gamma   90.00
#
_symmetry.space_group_name_H-M   'P 1'
#
loop_
_entity.id
_entity.type
_entity.pdbx_description
1 polymer ?
#
loop_
_entity_poly.entity_id
_entity_poly.type
_entity_poly.pdbx_seq_one_letter_code
_entity_poly.pdbx_strand_id
1 'polypeptide(L)' 'MKDLKLAGLKAERSSIEVKGVTIGGKEIILIGGPCAVESSIQMSQSAETVKKAGGKILRGGVFKPRTSPYSFQG' A
#
# COMPACT_ATOMS: atom_id res chain seq x y z
N MET A 1 16.32 -14.15 11.73
CA MET A 1 15.25 -14.78 10.90
C MET A 1 15.04 -16.27 11.18
N LYS A 2 16.05 -17.03 11.66
CA LYS A 2 15.90 -18.47 11.97
C LYS A 2 14.93 -18.78 13.13
N ASP A 3 14.67 -17.80 14.01
CA ASP A 3 13.79 -17.99 15.19
C ASP A 3 12.33 -17.54 14.97
N LEU A 4 11.98 -17.10 13.75
CA LEU A 4 10.62 -16.67 13.42
C LEU A 4 9.79 -17.86 12.94
N LYS A 5 9.19 -18.63 13.85
CA LYS A 5 8.45 -19.88 13.53
C LYS A 5 7.28 -19.71 12.55
N LEU A 6 6.62 -18.53 12.53
CA LEU A 6 5.44 -18.28 11.70
C LEU A 6 5.74 -17.52 10.40
N ALA A 7 6.69 -16.58 10.45
CA ALA A 7 7.11 -15.78 9.29
C ALA A 7 8.35 -16.34 8.58
N GLY A 8 8.99 -17.36 9.15
CA GLY A 8 10.12 -18.10 8.57
C GLY A 8 9.67 -19.11 7.50
N LEU A 9 10.64 -19.59 6.73
CA LEU A 9 10.56 -20.50 5.58
C LEU A 9 9.57 -21.68 5.78
N LYS A 10 8.26 -21.44 5.65
CA LYS A 10 7.29 -22.48 5.32
C LYS A 10 7.41 -22.74 3.82
N ALA A 11 7.33 -24.02 3.44
CA ALA A 11 7.56 -24.47 2.07
C ALA A 11 6.56 -23.89 1.05
N GLU A 12 5.40 -23.41 1.52
CA GLU A 12 4.34 -22.89 0.66
C GLU A 12 4.31 -21.36 0.64
N ARG A 13 4.22 -20.81 -0.57
CA ARG A 13 4.11 -19.38 -0.82
C ARG A 13 2.76 -18.86 -0.35
N SER A 14 2.75 -17.91 0.59
CA SER A 14 1.51 -17.27 1.03
C SER A 14 0.93 -16.34 -0.06
N SER A 15 -0.38 -16.39 -0.24
CA SER A 15 -1.16 -15.42 -0.99
C SER A 15 -2.13 -14.70 -0.05
N ILE A 16 -2.33 -13.40 -0.28
CA ILE A 16 -3.23 -12.56 0.50
C ILE A 16 -4.22 -11.90 -0.45
N GLU A 17 -5.51 -12.09 -0.19
CA GLU A 17 -6.57 -11.45 -0.95
C GLU A 17 -7.03 -10.16 -0.27
N VAL A 18 -7.09 -9.07 -1.03
CA VAL A 18 -7.63 -7.78 -0.60
C VAL A 18 -8.67 -7.33 -1.63
N LYS A 19 -9.95 -7.46 -1.29
CA LYS A 19 -11.08 -7.07 -2.15
C LYS A 19 -10.94 -7.57 -3.59
N GLY A 20 -10.67 -8.86 -3.77
CA GLY A 20 -10.49 -9.48 -5.10
C GLY A 20 -9.14 -9.25 -5.77
N VAL A 21 -8.18 -8.58 -5.11
CA VAL A 21 -6.78 -8.47 -5.57
C VAL A 21 -5.91 -9.45 -4.79
N THR A 22 -5.26 -10.38 -5.49
CA THR A 22 -4.38 -11.38 -4.86
C THR A 22 -2.92 -10.97 -4.90
N ILE A 23 -2.34 -10.66 -3.74
CA ILE A 23 -0.91 -10.39 -3.57
C ILE A 23 -0.19 -11.71 -3.31
N GLY A 24 0.90 -11.97 -4.05
CA GLY A 24 1.66 -13.23 -3.96
C GLY A 24 1.34 -14.25 -5.05
N GLY A 25 0.38 -13.96 -5.94
CA GLY A 25 0.06 -14.75 -7.12
C GLY A 25 1.00 -14.52 -8.32
N LYS A 26 0.52 -14.82 -9.54
CA LYS A 26 1.27 -14.65 -10.80
C LYS A 26 1.29 -13.20 -11.31
N GLU A 27 0.22 -12.42 -11.03
CA GLU A 27 0.12 -11.02 -11.43
C GLU A 27 1.02 -10.14 -10.56
N ILE A 28 1.69 -9.16 -11.17
CA ILE A 28 2.42 -8.12 -10.44
C ILE A 28 1.41 -7.06 -9.98
N ILE A 29 1.26 -6.89 -8.67
CA ILE A 29 0.33 -5.92 -8.09
C ILE A 29 1.04 -4.60 -7.82
N LEU A 30 0.61 -3.54 -8.52
CA LEU A 30 1.06 -2.17 -8.27
C LEU A 30 0.14 -1.47 -7.26
N ILE A 31 0.75 -0.98 -6.17
CA ILE A 31 0.11 -0.15 -5.14
C ILE A 31 0.65 1.28 -5.29
N GLY A 32 -0.21 2.23 -5.66
CA GLY A 32 0.18 3.61 -5.97
C GLY A 32 -0.67 4.63 -5.21
N GLY A 33 -0.21 5.87 -5.16
CA GLY A 33 -0.91 6.99 -4.51
C GLY A 33 0.04 7.90 -3.73
N PRO A 34 -0.47 9.01 -3.16
CA PRO A 34 0.37 10.03 -2.57
C PRO A 34 1.06 9.57 -1.29
N CYS A 35 2.07 10.34 -0.88
CA CYS A 35 2.70 10.12 0.42
C CYS A 35 1.69 10.36 1.54
N ALA A 36 1.13 11.57 1.63
CA ALA A 36 0.12 11.94 2.61
C ALA A 36 -1.21 12.29 1.93
N VAL A 37 -2.31 12.05 2.65
CA VAL A 37 -3.64 12.52 2.24
C VAL A 37 -3.73 14.00 2.61
N GLU A 38 -3.98 14.87 1.63
CA GLU A 38 -4.03 16.32 1.87
C GLU A 38 -5.43 16.90 1.61
N SER A 39 -6.18 16.29 0.68
CA SER A 39 -7.58 16.66 0.43
C SER A 39 -8.33 15.54 -0.30
N SER A 40 -9.67 15.61 -0.29
CA SER A 40 -10.53 14.70 -1.05
C SER A 40 -10.31 14.81 -2.57
N ILE A 41 -10.06 16.02 -3.07
CA ILE A 41 -9.82 16.28 -4.50
C ILE A 41 -8.50 15.63 -4.93
N GLN A 42 -7.42 15.86 -4.18
CA GLN A 42 -6.11 15.25 -4.43
C GLN A 42 -6.20 13.71 -4.42
N MET A 43 -6.94 13.14 -3.46
CA MET A 43 -7.13 11.69 -3.40
C MET A 43 -7.95 11.13 -4.55
N SER A 44 -9.01 11.83 -4.97
CA SER A 44 -9.82 11.41 -6.12
C SER A 44 -9.01 11.41 -7.41
N GLN A 45 -8.22 12.46 -7.65
CA GLN A 45 -7.32 12.55 -8.80
C GLN A 45 -6.24 11.46 -8.75
N SER A 46 -5.62 11.24 -7.60
CA SER A 46 -4.60 10.20 -7.42
C SER A 46 -5.16 8.81 -7.71
N ALA A 47 -6.38 8.52 -7.25
CA ALA A 47 -7.07 7.25 -7.50
C ALA A 47 -7.26 7.02 -9.00
N GLU A 48 -7.73 8.04 -9.71
CA GLU A 48 -7.94 7.98 -11.15
C GLU A 48 -6.62 7.74 -11.90
N THR A 49 -5.55 8.48 -11.56
CA THR A 49 -4.23 8.32 -12.17
C THR A 49 -3.66 6.92 -11.94
N VAL A 50 -3.71 6.41 -10.69
CA VAL A 50 -3.22 5.07 -10.35
C VAL A 50 -4.00 4.02 -11.13
N LYS A 51 -5.33 4.15 -11.22
CA LYS A 51 -6.17 3.21 -11.96
C LYS A 51 -5.85 3.23 -13.46
N LYS A 52 -5.70 4.41 -14.07
CA LYS A 52 -5.34 4.58 -15.49
C LYS A 52 -3.98 3.96 -15.82
N ALA A 53 -3.02 4.02 -14.89
CA ALA A 53 -1.71 3.39 -15.04
C ALA A 53 -1.70 1.86 -14.78
N GLY A 54 -2.85 1.25 -14.50
CA GLY A 54 -2.97 -0.19 -14.22
C GLY A 54 -2.80 -0.59 -12.76
N GLY A 55 -2.65 0.38 -11.84
CA GLY A 55 -2.62 0.14 -10.41
C GLY A 55 -3.92 -0.49 -9.90
N LYS A 56 -3.79 -1.42 -8.94
CA LYS A 56 -4.92 -2.19 -8.39
C LYS A 56 -5.31 -1.74 -6.98
N ILE A 57 -4.39 -1.09 -6.27
CA ILE A 57 -4.59 -0.67 -4.88
C ILE A 57 -4.11 0.78 -4.74
N LEU A 58 -4.94 1.61 -4.11
CA LEU A 58 -4.62 2.99 -3.76
C LEU A 58 -4.02 3.04 -2.35
N ARG A 59 -2.91 3.75 -2.17
CA ARG A 59 -2.33 4.11 -0.87
C ARG A 59 -2.42 5.60 -0.61
N GLY A 60 -2.41 5.99 0.67
CA GLY A 60 -2.32 7.37 1.13
C GLY A 60 -2.20 7.40 2.65
N GLY A 61 -1.14 7.99 3.20
CA GLY A 61 -0.92 8.01 4.65
C GLY A 61 -1.69 9.15 5.30
N VAL A 62 -2.57 8.83 6.26
CA VAL A 62 -3.34 9.82 7.06
C VAL A 62 -2.61 10.19 8.35
N PHE A 63 -1.85 9.26 8.94
CA PHE A 63 -1.03 9.53 10.11
C PHE A 63 0.43 9.47 9.72
N LYS A 64 1.16 10.56 9.94
CA LYS A 64 2.55 10.68 9.57
C LYS A 64 3.42 10.86 10.80
N PRO A 65 4.22 9.84 11.18
CA PRO A 65 5.16 9.97 12.29
C PRO A 65 6.32 10.86 11.87
N ARG A 66 6.15 12.18 12.01
CA ARG A 66 7.17 13.16 11.64
C ARG A 66 8.22 13.26 12.72
N THR A 67 9.47 13.31 12.29
CA THR A 67 10.59 13.61 13.19
C THR A 67 10.50 15.04 13.72
N SER A 68 10.03 16.00 12.91
CA SER A 68 9.80 17.38 13.33
C SER A 68 8.34 17.62 13.71
N PRO A 69 8.06 18.25 14.87
CA PRO A 69 6.70 18.54 15.30
C PRO A 69 6.01 19.61 14.43
N TYR A 70 6.77 20.42 13.71
CA TYR A 70 6.25 21.50 12.88
C TYR A 70 5.91 21.07 11.45
N SER A 71 6.18 19.81 11.10
CA SER A 71 5.82 19.27 9.78
C SER A 71 4.33 18.94 9.71
N PHE A 72 3.76 18.92 8.51
CA PHE A 72 2.41 18.40 8.29
C PHE A 72 2.28 16.96 8.79
N GLN A 73 1.39 16.72 9.77
CA GLN A 73 1.26 15.44 10.47
C GLN A 73 0.39 14.41 9.75
N GLY A 74 -0.09 14.75 8.56
CA GLY A 74 -1.10 13.97 7.83
C GLY A 74 -2.51 14.47 8.08
#